data_AF-A0A2N1ME49-F1
#
_entry.id   AF-A0A2N1ME49-F1
#
_cell.length_a   1.000
_cell.length_b   1.000
_cell.length_c   1.000
_cell.angle_alpha   90.00
_cell.angle_beta   90.00
_cell.angle_gamma   90.00
#
_symmetry.space_group_name_H-M   'P 1'
#
loop_
_entity.id
_entity.type
_entity.pdbx_description
1 polymer ?
#
loop_
_entity_poly.entity_id
_entity_poly.type
_entity_poly.pdbx_seq_one_letter_code
_entity_poly.pdbx_strand_id
1 'polypeptide(L)'
;DAEAAMQSAKKKVMNKYPHIMAIRCIAHHINLITKDIISIEWAKKILQKCQKIISFFHGTHRAGDALRNKIKNSFSKGSLKSSVKTRWSTAWDVCDSIL
;
A
#
# COMPACT_ATOMS: atom_id res chain seq x y z
N ASP A 1 6.36 12.60 -13.89
CA ASP A 1 5.81 13.97 -13.98
C ASP A 1 5.52 14.64 -12.65
N ALA A 2 4.70 14.07 -11.75
CA ALA A 2 4.35 14.71 -10.47
C ALA A 2 5.55 14.96 -9.52
N GLU A 3 6.53 14.05 -9.47
CA GLU A 3 7.72 14.21 -8.61
C GLU A 3 8.62 15.35 -9.09
N ALA A 4 8.88 15.43 -10.39
CA ALA A 4 9.67 16.51 -11.00
C ALA A 4 9.01 17.88 -10.76
N ALA A 5 7.69 17.96 -10.90
CA ALA A 5 6.93 19.18 -10.59
C ALA A 5 7.07 19.59 -9.12
N MET A 6 7.00 18.62 -8.19
CA MET A 6 7.19 18.86 -6.77
C MET A 6 8.61 19.36 -6.45
N GLN A 7 9.65 18.78 -7.05
CA GLN A 7 11.03 19.26 -6.87
C GLN A 7 11.23 20.69 -7.41
N SER A 8 10.62 20.99 -8.56
CA SER A 8 10.64 22.34 -9.13
C SER A 8 9.95 23.36 -8.21
N ALA A 9 8.80 22.99 -7.64
CA ALA A 9 8.09 23.82 -6.66
C ALA A 9 8.93 24.06 -5.40
N LYS A 10 9.56 23.02 -4.85
CA LYS A 10 10.48 23.14 -3.70
C LYS A 10 11.62 24.11 -3.99
N LYS A 11 12.26 23.99 -5.16
CA LYS A 11 13.33 24.90 -5.57
C LYS A 11 12.85 26.35 -5.68
N LYS A 12 11.68 26.59 -6.27
CA LYS A 12 11.07 27.93 -6.34
C LYS A 12 10.81 28.53 -4.97
N VAL A 13 10.29 27.74 -4.03
CA VAL A 13 10.02 28.19 -2.65
C VAL A 13 11.32 28.52 -1.92
N MET A 14 12.31 27.64 -1.97
CA MET A 14 13.61 27.86 -1.31
C MET A 14 14.35 29.08 -1.89
N ASN A 15 14.25 29.32 -3.20
CA ASN A 15 14.85 30.49 -3.84
C ASN A 15 14.14 31.79 -3.42
N LYS A 16 12.81 31.78 -3.31
CA LYS A 16 12.02 32.95 -2.91
C LYS A 16 12.14 33.25 -1.41
N TYR A 17 12.33 32.22 -0.60
CA TYR A 17 12.40 32.31 0.86
C TYR A 17 13.62 31.52 1.36
N PRO A 18 14.82 32.12 1.40
CA PRO A 18 16.07 31.42 1.75
C PRO A 18 16.11 30.83 3.16
N HIS A 19 15.28 31.33 4.08
CA HIS A 19 15.13 30.81 5.44
C HIS A 19 14.24 29.56 5.51
N ILE A 20 13.55 29.19 4.43
CA ILE A 20 12.70 28.01 4.35
C ILE A 20 13.48 26.89 3.65
N MET A 21 13.67 25.77 4.34
CA MET A 21 14.22 24.56 3.76
C MET A 21 13.09 23.57 3.42
N ALA A 22 12.97 23.20 2.15
CA ALA A 22 11.98 22.22 1.73
C ALA A 22 12.52 20.78 1.92
N ILE A 23 12.06 20.10 2.97
CA ILE A 23 12.45 18.71 3.28
C ILE A 23 11.63 17.72 2.44
N ARG A 24 12.18 16.54 2.16
CA ARG A 24 11.43 15.45 1.52
C ARG A 24 10.50 14.77 2.53
N CYS A 25 9.28 14.45 2.11
CA CYS A 25 8.32 13.75 2.97
C CYS A 25 8.83 12.33 3.25
N ILE A 26 8.96 11.97 4.53
CA ILE A 26 9.42 10.64 4.97
C ILE A 26 8.48 9.55 4.44
N ALA A 27 7.16 9.76 4.52
CA ALA A 27 6.18 8.80 4.03
C ALA A 27 6.32 8.52 2.52
N HIS A 28 6.70 9.54 1.74
CA HIS A 28 6.96 9.35 0.31
C HIS A 28 8.22 8.52 0.07
N HIS A 29 9.29 8.77 0.85
CA HIS A 29 10.52 7.97 0.78
C HIS A 29 10.28 6.51 1.14
N ILE A 30 9.54 6.24 2.23
CA ILE A 30 9.17 4.88 2.60
C ILE A 30 8.41 4.21 1.43
N ASN A 31 7.49 4.93 0.78
CA ASN A 31 6.76 4.40 -0.37
C ASN A 31 7.65 4.07 -1.57
N LEU A 32 8.72 4.83 -1.82
CA LEU A 32 9.70 4.49 -2.86
C LEU A 32 10.46 3.21 -2.49
N ILE A 33 11.01 3.13 -1.28
CA ILE A 33 11.72 1.95 -0.79
C ILE A 33 10.83 0.70 -0.86
N THR A 34 9.58 0.81 -0.40
CA THR A 34 8.61 -0.30 -0.46
C THR A 34 8.33 -0.72 -1.90
N LYS A 35 8.21 0.23 -2.84
CA LYS A 35 8.03 -0.11 -4.27
C LYS A 35 9.23 -0.86 -4.82
N ASP A 36 10.45 -0.44 -4.47
CA ASP A 36 11.67 -1.09 -4.92
C ASP A 36 11.75 -2.52 -4.38
N ILE A 37 11.43 -2.73 -3.09
CA ILE A 37 11.36 -4.07 -2.49
C ILE A 37 10.31 -4.96 -3.19
N ILE A 38 9.11 -4.43 -3.43
CA ILE A 38 8.02 -5.18 -4.10
C ILE A 38 8.36 -5.47 -5.56
N SER A 39 9.23 -4.68 -6.19
CA SER A 39 9.66 -4.92 -7.57
C SER A 39 10.52 -6.18 -7.71
N ILE A 40 11.11 -6.67 -6.60
CA ILE A 40 11.87 -7.92 -6.59
C ILE A 40 10.93 -9.08 -6.91
N GLU A 41 11.35 -9.94 -7.83
CA GLU A 41 10.53 -11.01 -8.43
C GLU A 41 9.81 -11.89 -7.40
N TRP A 42 10.50 -12.32 -6.34
CA TRP A 42 9.90 -13.16 -5.31
C TRP A 42 8.83 -12.40 -4.50
N ALA A 43 9.10 -11.15 -4.13
CA ALA A 43 8.19 -10.31 -3.35
C ALA A 43 6.94 -9.99 -4.16
N LYS A 44 7.12 -9.62 -5.44
CA LYS A 44 6.05 -9.40 -6.41
C LYS A 44 5.13 -10.63 -6.51
N LYS A 45 5.72 -11.82 -6.64
CA LYS A 45 4.97 -13.09 -6.74
C LYS A 45 4.16 -13.39 -5.48
N ILE A 46 4.73 -13.16 -4.30
CA ILE A 46 4.00 -13.34 -3.02
C ILE A 46 2.80 -12.40 -2.98
N LEU A 47 3.02 -11.09 -3.22
CA LEU A 47 1.96 -10.10 -3.17
C LEU A 47 0.84 -10.41 -4.19
N GLN A 48 1.18 -10.84 -5.39
CA GLN A 48 0.20 -11.24 -6.41
C GLN A 48 -0.63 -12.45 -5.97
N LYS A 49 -0.02 -13.46 -5.33
CA LYS A 49 -0.75 -14.62 -4.78
C LYS A 49 -1.72 -14.17 -3.69
N CYS A 50 -1.26 -13.33 -2.76
CA CYS A 50 -2.12 -12.74 -1.73
C CYS A 50 -3.32 -12.00 -2.34
N GLN A 51 -3.06 -11.11 -3.29
CA GLN A 51 -4.12 -10.37 -3.99
C GLN A 51 -5.10 -11.27 -4.74
N LYS A 52 -4.64 -12.38 -5.32
CA LYS A 52 -5.51 -13.36 -5.99
C LYS A 52 -6.49 -14.01 -5.02
N ILE A 53 -6.03 -14.36 -3.82
CA ILE A 53 -6.88 -14.91 -2.75
C ILE A 53 -7.93 -13.88 -2.33
N ILE A 54 -7.50 -12.65 -2.04
CA ILE A 54 -8.41 -11.56 -1.65
C ILE A 54 -9.45 -11.29 -2.73
N SER A 55 -9.03 -11.25 -4.00
CA SER A 55 -9.93 -11.00 -5.13
C SER A 55 -10.98 -12.09 -5.28
N PHE A 56 -10.63 -13.36 -5.03
CA PHE A 56 -11.59 -14.46 -5.05
C PHE A 56 -12.70 -14.28 -4.00
N PHE A 57 -12.34 -13.96 -2.75
CA PHE A 57 -13.32 -13.78 -1.68
C PHE A 57 -14.16 -12.51 -1.83
N HIS A 58 -13.58 -11.43 -2.37
CA HIS A 58 -14.33 -10.21 -2.66
C HIS A 58 -15.26 -10.36 -3.87
N GLY A 59 -14.85 -11.11 -4.90
CA GLY A 59 -15.65 -11.31 -6.12
C GLY A 59 -16.74 -12.36 -6.00
N THR A 60 -16.61 -13.30 -5.06
CA THR A 60 -17.55 -14.43 -4.92
C THR A 60 -18.44 -14.24 -3.70
N HIS A 61 -19.70 -13.83 -3.90
CA HIS A 61 -20.64 -13.53 -2.82
C HIS A 61 -20.74 -14.66 -1.78
N ARG A 62 -20.98 -15.90 -2.22
CA ARG A 62 -21.12 -17.05 -1.31
C ARG A 62 -19.85 -17.33 -0.49
N ALA A 63 -18.68 -17.27 -1.13
CA ALA A 63 -17.41 -17.52 -0.45
C ALA A 63 -17.04 -16.38 0.50
N GLY A 64 -17.29 -15.13 0.10
CA GLY A 64 -17.09 -13.93 0.92
C GLY A 64 -17.98 -13.94 2.16
N ASP A 65 -19.26 -14.27 2.02
CA ASP A 65 -20.19 -14.39 3.16
C ASP A 65 -19.77 -15.51 4.12
N ALA A 66 -19.41 -16.68 3.57
CA ALA A 66 -18.93 -17.79 4.38
C ALA A 66 -17.68 -17.41 5.18
N LEU A 67 -16.73 -16.70 4.56
CA LEU A 67 -15.55 -16.19 5.24
C LEU A 67 -15.90 -15.17 6.32
N ARG A 68 -16.76 -14.19 6.02
CA ARG A 68 -17.18 -13.16 6.98
C ARG A 68 -17.90 -13.76 8.20
N ASN A 69 -18.74 -14.76 7.97
CA ASN A 69 -19.42 -15.50 9.03
C ASN A 69 -18.43 -16.27 9.91
N LYS A 70 -17.45 -16.96 9.29
CA LYS A 70 -16.37 -17.63 10.06
C LYS A 70 -15.55 -16.62 10.87
N ILE A 71 -15.18 -15.48 10.29
CA ILE A 71 -14.45 -14.44 11.00
C ILE A 71 -15.25 -13.96 12.22
N LYS A 72 -16.55 -13.65 12.05
CA LYS A 72 -17.41 -13.17 13.13
C LYS A 72 -17.58 -14.20 14.26
N ASN A 73 -17.59 -15.49 13.94
CA ASN A 73 -17.84 -16.57 14.90
C ASN A 73 -16.56 -17.07 15.60
N SER A 74 -15.41 -17.00 14.94
CA SER A 74 -14.15 -17.54 15.45
C SER A 74 -13.14 -16.47 15.90
N PHE A 75 -13.30 -15.22 15.48
CA PHE A 75 -12.39 -14.12 15.77
C PHE A 75 -13.17 -12.89 16.26
N SER A 76 -12.54 -12.09 17.14
CA SER A 76 -13.15 -10.85 17.63
C SER A 76 -13.16 -9.73 16.58
N LYS A 77 -12.22 -9.76 15.62
CA LYS A 77 -12.07 -8.76 14.56
C LYS A 77 -11.21 -9.31 13.41
N GLY A 78 -11.45 -8.86 12.18
CA GLY A 78 -10.62 -9.19 11.01
C GLY A 78 -11.33 -8.90 9.68
N SER A 79 -10.56 -8.60 8.64
CA SER A 79 -11.06 -8.47 7.26
C SER A 79 -9.91 -8.53 6.26
N LEU A 80 -10.17 -9.12 5.10
CA LEU A 80 -9.21 -9.08 3.98
C LEU A 80 -9.02 -7.65 3.48
N LYS A 81 -7.77 -7.25 3.24
CA LYS A 81 -7.41 -5.91 2.77
C LYS A 81 -6.79 -5.99 1.38
N SER A 82 -7.15 -5.07 0.48
CA SER A 82 -6.58 -4.99 -0.87
C SER A 82 -5.45 -3.95 -0.96
N SER A 83 -4.50 -4.16 -1.88
CA SER A 83 -3.40 -3.20 -2.09
C SER A 83 -3.84 -2.01 -2.93
N VAL A 84 -3.27 -0.84 -2.67
CA VAL A 84 -3.39 0.36 -3.50
C VAL A 84 -2.01 0.90 -3.83
N LYS A 85 -1.73 1.14 -5.12
CA LYS A 85 -0.40 1.55 -5.63
C LYS A 85 0.19 2.81 -4.98
N THR A 86 -0.63 3.66 -4.38
CA THR A 86 -0.26 4.98 -3.84
C THR A 86 0.04 4.98 -2.34
N ARG A 87 -0.17 3.86 -1.63
CA ARG A 87 0.02 3.76 -0.18
C ARG A 87 0.93 2.60 0.17
N TRP A 88 2.10 2.92 0.70
CA TRP A 88 3.17 1.97 1.03
C TRP A 88 2.72 0.86 1.99
N SER A 89 1.92 1.20 3.01
CA SER A 89 1.46 0.24 4.01
C SER A 89 0.54 -0.83 3.43
N THR A 90 -0.10 -0.58 2.28
CA THR A 90 -1.13 -1.48 1.76
C THR A 90 -0.57 -2.82 1.29
N ALA A 91 0.70 -2.89 0.92
CA ALA A 91 1.35 -4.16 0.60
C ALA A 91 1.53 -5.02 1.85
N TRP A 92 1.88 -4.40 2.98
CA TRP A 92 1.93 -5.05 4.28
C TRP A 92 0.54 -5.49 4.72
N ASP A 93 -0.44 -4.59 4.69
CA ASP A 93 -1.84 -4.86 5.03
C ASP A 93 -2.43 -6.08 4.30
N VAL A 94 -2.07 -6.26 3.02
CA VAL A 94 -2.51 -7.41 2.22
C VAL A 94 -1.96 -8.72 2.78
N CYS A 95 -0.65 -8.77 3.03
CA CYS A 95 0.00 -9.96 3.55
C CYS A 95 -0.48 -10.28 4.97
N ASP A 96 -0.54 -9.27 5.83
CA ASP A 96 -1.00 -9.36 7.22
C ASP A 96 -2.46 -9.82 7.31
N SER A 97 -3.33 -9.37 6.40
CA SER A 97 -4.74 -9.78 6.41
C SER A 97 -4.99 -11.26 6.06
N ILE A 98 -3.99 -11.94 5.50
CA ILE A 98 -4.07 -13.35 5.11
C ILE A 98 -3.44 -14.27 6.15
N LEU A 99 -2.46 -13.77 6.91
CA LEU A 99 -1.79 -14.49 7.99
C LEU A 99 -2.67 -14.54 9.24
#